data_AF-A0AAU7V8G7-F1
#
_entry.id   AF-A0AAU7V8G7-F1
#
_cell.length_a   1.000
_cell.length_b   1.000
_cell.length_c   1.000
_cell.angle_alpha   90.00
_cell.angle_beta   90.00
_cell.angle_gamma   90.00
#
_symmetry.space_group_name_H-M   'P 1'
#
loop_
_entity.id
_entity.type
_entity.pdbx_description
1 polymer ?
#
loop_
_entity_poly.entity_id
_entity_poly.type
_entity_poly.pdbx_seq_one_letter_code
_entity_poly.pdbx_strand_id
1 'polypeptide(L)'
;MKVNRRVLAVCVGVAAALSLGACSSGGANPGTAVESLGVRYTENDLTVATDELTSVMGQQLNRTSVVSFLALAQPYMAMADQVGVSLDDDQFTQPIDQLLETSGASRDGLSQATMDVLNAILLSQVVGASVQADPELNQDFAELIAQTHVNPRYMSLSMEAGAVPAGPLADVVPLGQGPSVG
;
A
#
# COMPACT_ATOMS: atom_id res chain seq x y z
N MET A 1 -17.45 -37.71 -59.77
CA MET A 1 -16.38 -38.71 -59.58
C MET A 1 -16.14 -38.87 -58.08
N LYS A 2 -16.33 -40.10 -57.59
CA LYS A 2 -15.89 -40.60 -56.27
C LYS A 2 -14.36 -40.75 -56.28
N VAL A 3 -13.81 -41.05 -55.09
CA VAL A 3 -12.45 -41.59 -54.75
C VAL A 3 -11.63 -40.52 -53.99
N ASN A 4 -11.12 -40.71 -52.78
CA ASN A 4 -11.06 -41.86 -51.88
C ASN A 4 -10.82 -41.40 -50.43
N ARG A 5 -11.48 -42.06 -49.48
CA ARG A 5 -11.04 -42.15 -48.08
C ARG A 5 -9.64 -42.76 -48.03
N ARG A 6 -8.70 -42.08 -47.38
CA ARG A 6 -7.53 -42.72 -46.76
C ARG A 6 -7.47 -42.30 -45.30
N VAL A 7 -7.71 -43.30 -44.45
CA VAL A 7 -7.49 -43.30 -43.01
C VAL A 7 -5.99 -43.49 -42.80
N LEU A 8 -5.33 -42.56 -42.10
CA LEU A 8 -4.03 -42.65 -41.40
C LEU A 8 -3.66 -41.20 -41.02
N ALA A 9 -3.25 -40.80 -39.82
CA ALA A 9 -2.84 -41.51 -38.63
C ALA A 9 -3.16 -40.60 -37.42
N VAL A 10 -3.50 -41.22 -36.30
CA VAL A 10 -3.60 -40.59 -34.99
C VAL A 10 -2.18 -40.24 -34.54
N CYS A 11 -1.83 -38.95 -34.55
CA CYS A 11 -0.67 -38.45 -33.81
C CYS A 11 -1.16 -37.86 -32.49
N VAL A 12 -1.10 -38.67 -31.43
CA VAL A 12 -1.16 -38.21 -30.05
C VAL A 12 0.08 -37.35 -29.82
N GLY A 13 -0.08 -36.04 -29.96
CA GLY A 13 0.91 -35.06 -29.54
C GLY A 13 0.77 -34.78 -28.05
N VAL A 14 1.42 -35.59 -27.20
CA VAL A 14 1.72 -35.19 -25.82
C VAL A 14 2.76 -34.07 -25.92
N ALA A 15 2.30 -32.84 -26.06
CA ALA A 15 3.13 -31.67 -25.80
C ALA A 15 3.22 -31.51 -24.29
N ALA A 16 4.13 -32.27 -23.69
CA ALA A 16 4.72 -31.94 -22.41
C ALA A 16 5.49 -30.62 -22.58
N ALA A 17 4.79 -29.49 -22.47
CA ALA A 17 5.42 -28.21 -22.15
C ALA A 17 5.74 -28.23 -20.66
N LEU A 18 6.77 -28.99 -20.31
CA LEU A 18 7.48 -28.86 -19.05
C LEU A 18 8.05 -27.44 -19.01
N SER A 19 7.57 -26.67 -18.04
CA SER A 19 8.35 -25.70 -17.27
C SER A 19 9.37 -24.88 -18.07
N LEU A 20 8.89 -23.83 -18.71
CA LEU A 20 9.72 -22.64 -18.86
C LEU A 20 9.99 -22.13 -17.43
N GLY A 21 11.25 -22.26 -17.01
CA GLY A 21 11.71 -21.97 -15.67
C GLY A 21 11.25 -20.61 -15.15
N ALA A 22 11.03 -20.45 -13.85
CA ALA A 22 12.12 -20.60 -12.90
C ALA A 22 13.44 -19.99 -13.41
N CYS A 23 13.37 -18.84 -14.11
CA CYS A 23 14.39 -17.81 -13.97
C CYS A 23 14.26 -17.18 -12.58
N SER A 24 14.52 -17.99 -11.54
CA SER A 24 15.07 -17.50 -10.30
C SER A 24 16.54 -17.14 -10.57
N SER A 25 16.77 -15.95 -11.13
CA SER A 25 18.10 -15.37 -11.21
C SER A 25 18.02 -13.85 -11.30
N GLY A 26 18.08 -13.20 -10.14
CA GLY A 26 18.85 -11.96 -10.03
C GLY A 26 18.13 -10.64 -10.33
N GLY A 27 16.86 -10.50 -9.94
CA GLY A 27 16.30 -9.18 -9.67
C GLY A 27 16.19 -9.02 -8.16
N ALA A 28 17.03 -8.21 -7.55
CA ALA A 28 16.67 -7.62 -6.26
C ALA A 28 15.31 -6.92 -6.49
N ASN A 29 14.23 -7.48 -5.96
CA ASN A 29 12.93 -6.83 -6.00
C ASN A 29 13.10 -5.54 -5.18
N PRO A 30 13.01 -4.33 -5.76
CA PRO A 30 13.19 -3.10 -4.99
C PRO A 30 12.19 -3.15 -3.83
N GLY A 31 12.73 -3.27 -2.61
CA GLY A 31 11.99 -3.81 -1.46
C GLY A 31 10.62 -3.18 -1.31
N THR A 32 9.60 -3.98 -1.04
CA THR A 32 8.31 -3.42 -0.62
C THR A 32 8.53 -2.67 0.68
N ALA A 33 8.11 -1.41 0.74
CA ALA A 33 8.13 -0.60 1.95
C ALA A 33 6.86 -0.82 2.77
N VAL A 34 5.70 -0.84 2.08
CA VAL A 34 4.36 -1.01 2.67
C VAL A 34 3.47 -1.80 1.71
N GLU A 35 2.68 -2.71 2.24
CA GLU A 35 1.56 -3.35 1.54
C GLU A 35 0.31 -3.25 2.42
N SER A 36 -0.76 -2.65 1.91
CA SER A 36 -1.99 -2.38 2.68
C SER A 36 -3.21 -2.61 1.79
N LEU A 37 -4.15 -3.46 2.23
CA LEU A 37 -5.39 -3.78 1.52
C LEU A 37 -5.21 -4.09 0.01
N GLY A 38 -4.10 -4.76 -0.33
CA GLY A 38 -3.76 -5.14 -1.72
C GLY A 38 -3.01 -4.08 -2.53
N VAL A 39 -2.82 -2.87 -1.99
CA VAL A 39 -1.97 -1.82 -2.58
C VAL A 39 -0.56 -1.95 -2.05
N ARG A 40 0.43 -1.89 -2.96
CA ARG A 40 1.85 -2.05 -2.64
C ARG A 40 2.63 -0.78 -2.96
N TYR A 41 3.42 -0.31 -2.01
CA TYR A 41 4.38 0.78 -2.15
C TYR A 41 5.80 0.26 -2.01
N THR A 42 6.63 0.53 -3.00
CA THR A 42 8.04 0.11 -3.05
C THR A 42 8.95 1.14 -2.38
N GLU A 43 10.21 0.76 -2.12
CA GLU A 43 11.26 1.69 -1.71
C GLU A 43 11.46 2.84 -2.70
N ASN A 44 11.21 2.61 -4.00
CA ASN A 44 11.28 3.66 -5.01
C ASN A 44 10.12 4.66 -4.86
N ASP A 45 8.89 4.14 -4.70
CA ASP A 45 7.71 4.99 -4.49
C ASP A 45 7.87 5.85 -3.23
N LEU A 46 8.44 5.26 -2.18
CA LEU A 46 8.74 5.98 -0.94
C LEU A 46 9.79 7.09 -1.14
N THR A 47 10.81 6.87 -1.97
CA THR A 47 11.80 7.92 -2.29
C THR A 47 11.15 9.04 -3.09
N VAL A 48 10.43 8.69 -4.16
CA VAL A 48 9.71 9.66 -4.99
C VAL A 48 8.74 10.47 -4.14
N ALA A 49 7.94 9.81 -3.30
CA ALA A 49 6.98 10.49 -2.43
C ALA A 49 7.66 11.41 -1.41
N THR A 50 8.78 10.99 -0.82
CA THR A 50 9.52 11.84 0.13
C THR A 50 10.05 13.11 -0.54
N ASP A 51 10.59 13.00 -1.75
CA ASP A 51 11.13 14.13 -2.51
C ASP A 51 10.02 15.07 -2.98
N GLU A 52 8.95 14.53 -3.55
CA GLU A 52 7.77 15.29 -3.99
C GLU A 52 7.08 16.00 -2.81
N LEU A 53 6.86 15.32 -1.68
CA LEU A 53 6.28 15.93 -0.48
C LEU A 53 7.17 17.04 0.08
N THR A 54 8.49 16.88 0.03
CA THR A 54 9.43 17.94 0.45
C THR A 54 9.29 19.18 -0.44
N SER A 55 9.14 18.98 -1.76
CA SER A 55 8.91 20.08 -2.71
C SER A 55 7.56 20.76 -2.49
N VAL A 56 6.51 19.98 -2.26
CA VAL A 56 5.12 20.48 -2.15
C VAL A 56 4.87 21.15 -0.80
N MET A 57 5.32 20.55 0.30
CA MET A 57 5.08 21.06 1.65
C MET A 57 6.11 22.12 2.09
N GLY A 58 7.19 22.31 1.32
CA GLY A 58 8.28 23.22 1.66
C GLY A 58 9.08 22.82 2.91
N GLN A 59 8.85 21.62 3.42
CA GLN A 59 9.51 21.07 4.61
C GLN A 59 9.83 19.60 4.39
N GLN A 60 10.98 19.15 4.88
CA GLN A 60 11.39 17.77 4.70
C GLN A 60 10.64 16.85 5.66
N LEU A 61 9.88 15.92 5.10
CA LEU A 61 9.30 14.83 5.86
C LEU A 61 10.33 13.73 6.08
N ASN A 62 10.34 13.16 7.30
CA ASN A 62 11.11 11.95 7.55
C ASN A 62 10.51 10.80 6.74
N ARG A 63 11.38 10.04 6.06
CA ARG A 63 11.00 8.81 5.33
C ARG A 63 10.13 7.87 6.16
N THR A 64 10.42 7.71 7.46
CA THR A 64 9.60 6.86 8.34
C THR A 64 8.19 7.43 8.56
N SER A 65 8.03 8.75 8.59
CA SER A 65 6.70 9.38 8.65
C SER A 65 5.91 9.13 7.37
N VAL A 66 6.56 9.20 6.21
CA VAL A 66 5.93 8.88 4.92
C VAL A 66 5.48 7.40 4.90
N VAL A 67 6.31 6.48 5.41
CA VAL A 67 5.92 5.07 5.59
C VAL A 67 4.68 4.93 6.48
N SER A 68 4.61 5.63 7.61
CA SER A 68 3.44 5.58 8.49
C SER A 68 2.18 6.10 7.80
N PHE A 69 2.25 7.17 7.02
CA PHE A 69 1.10 7.66 6.26
C PHE A 69 0.68 6.67 5.18
N LEU A 70 1.61 6.09 4.42
CA LEU A 70 1.30 5.07 3.41
C LEU A 70 0.69 3.80 4.02
N ALA A 71 1.13 3.41 5.21
CA ALA A 71 0.54 2.29 5.95
C ALA A 71 -0.91 2.55 6.36
N LEU A 72 -1.27 3.80 6.64
CA LEU A 72 -2.62 4.17 7.06
C LEU A 72 -3.50 4.68 5.91
N ALA A 73 -2.95 4.95 4.74
CA ALA A 73 -3.69 5.53 3.62
C ALA A 73 -4.90 4.67 3.22
N GLN A 74 -4.69 3.37 2.96
CA GLN A 74 -5.76 2.47 2.55
C GLN A 74 -6.78 2.20 3.67
N PRO A 75 -6.38 1.97 4.94
CA PRO A 75 -7.32 1.91 6.05
C PRO A 75 -8.18 3.17 6.18
N TYR A 76 -7.59 4.36 6.04
CA TYR A 76 -8.36 5.61 6.11
C TYR A 76 -9.33 5.76 4.95
N MET A 77 -8.94 5.39 3.72
CA MET A 77 -9.84 5.42 2.57
C MET A 77 -11.01 4.45 2.74
N ALA A 78 -10.74 3.23 3.22
CA ALA A 78 -11.80 2.26 3.52
C ALA A 78 -12.76 2.75 4.62
N MET A 79 -12.24 3.42 5.66
CA MET A 79 -13.10 4.05 6.67
C MET A 79 -13.91 5.21 6.11
N ALA A 80 -13.31 6.03 5.24
CA ALA A 80 -14.00 7.15 4.59
C ALA A 80 -15.21 6.64 3.79
N ASP A 81 -15.03 5.58 3.01
CA ASP A 81 -16.11 4.91 2.28
C ASP A 81 -17.20 4.41 3.23
N GLN A 82 -16.81 3.81 4.37
CA GLN A 82 -17.74 3.30 5.38
C GLN A 82 -18.59 4.41 6.03
N VAL A 83 -18.00 5.58 6.28
CA VAL A 83 -18.71 6.73 6.87
C VAL A 83 -19.33 7.68 5.83
N GLY A 84 -19.28 7.31 4.54
CA GLY A 84 -19.90 8.07 3.45
C GLY A 84 -19.18 9.37 3.08
N VAL A 85 -17.87 9.40 3.25
CA VAL A 85 -16.99 10.54 2.95
C VAL A 85 -16.25 10.27 1.64
N SER A 86 -16.38 11.15 0.64
CA SER A 86 -15.74 10.97 -0.67
C SER A 86 -14.47 11.81 -0.80
N LEU A 87 -13.42 11.25 -1.41
CA LEU A 87 -12.19 12.01 -1.74
C LEU A 87 -12.40 13.08 -2.82
N ASP A 88 -13.51 13.00 -3.56
CA ASP A 88 -13.90 14.02 -4.54
C ASP A 88 -14.60 15.23 -3.89
N ASP A 89 -14.94 15.14 -2.60
CA ASP A 89 -15.58 16.25 -1.90
C ASP A 89 -14.63 17.46 -1.81
N ASP A 90 -15.19 18.67 -1.92
CA ASP A 90 -14.46 19.95 -1.86
C ASP A 90 -13.56 20.06 -0.62
N GLN A 91 -13.95 19.44 0.49
CA GLN A 91 -13.19 19.42 1.74
C GLN A 91 -11.84 18.68 1.63
N PHE A 92 -11.65 17.83 0.63
CA PHE A 92 -10.37 17.16 0.33
C PHE A 92 -9.69 17.75 -0.89
N THR A 93 -10.47 18.09 -1.93
CA THR A 93 -9.90 18.58 -3.17
C THR A 93 -9.32 19.99 -3.01
N GLN A 94 -10.04 20.91 -2.36
CA GLN A 94 -9.60 22.30 -2.23
C GLN A 94 -8.32 22.46 -1.39
N PRO A 95 -8.14 21.80 -0.23
CA PRO A 95 -6.90 21.93 0.53
C PRO A 95 -5.68 21.41 -0.24
N ILE A 96 -5.83 20.32 -0.98
CA ILE A 96 -4.77 19.78 -1.84
C ILE A 96 -4.48 20.76 -2.97
N ASP A 97 -5.50 21.24 -3.69
CA ASP A 97 -5.30 22.18 -4.79
C ASP A 97 -4.63 23.46 -4.33
N GLN A 98 -5.04 24.02 -3.18
CA GLN A 98 -4.42 25.21 -2.63
C GLN A 98 -2.94 24.99 -2.27
N LEU A 99 -2.59 23.81 -1.75
CA LEU A 99 -1.21 23.44 -1.44
C LEU A 99 -0.37 23.30 -2.73
N LEU A 100 -0.93 22.68 -3.76
CA LEU A 100 -0.27 22.51 -5.06
C LEU A 100 -0.07 23.84 -5.77
N GLU A 101 -1.07 24.72 -5.77
CA GLU A 101 -0.96 26.08 -6.30
C GLU A 101 0.15 26.87 -5.60
N THR A 102 0.24 26.76 -4.27
CA THR A 102 1.26 27.46 -3.49
C THR A 102 2.67 26.96 -3.79
N SER A 103 2.82 25.66 -4.01
CA SER A 103 4.11 25.03 -4.34
C SER A 103 4.46 25.10 -5.83
N GLY A 104 3.51 25.51 -6.69
CA GLY A 104 3.66 25.45 -8.15
C GLY A 104 3.62 24.03 -8.73
N ALA A 105 3.17 23.06 -7.94
CA ALA A 105 2.98 21.67 -8.37
C ALA A 105 1.60 21.47 -9.01
N SER A 106 1.41 20.33 -9.67
CA SER A 106 0.12 19.91 -10.23
C SER A 106 -0.17 18.47 -9.84
N ARG A 107 -1.45 18.10 -9.69
CA ARG A 107 -1.84 16.74 -9.30
C ARG A 107 -1.29 15.68 -10.26
N ASP A 108 -1.38 15.92 -11.56
CA ASP A 108 -0.89 15.00 -12.61
C ASP A 108 0.65 14.84 -12.58
N GLY A 109 1.36 15.79 -11.94
CA GLY A 109 2.80 15.76 -11.76
C GLY A 109 3.26 15.04 -10.50
N LEU A 110 2.34 14.57 -9.65
CA LEU A 110 2.66 13.85 -8.42
C LEU A 110 2.46 12.35 -8.60
N SER A 111 3.31 11.57 -7.93
CA SER A 111 3.13 10.13 -7.85
C SER A 111 1.88 9.77 -7.04
N GLN A 112 1.32 8.59 -7.34
CA GLN A 112 0.19 8.04 -6.58
C GLN A 112 0.50 7.96 -5.08
N ALA A 113 1.71 7.53 -4.71
CA ALA A 113 2.12 7.44 -3.31
C ALA A 113 2.10 8.81 -2.60
N THR A 114 2.50 9.89 -3.29
CA THR A 114 2.38 11.25 -2.75
C THR A 114 0.92 11.63 -2.52
N MET A 115 0.06 11.40 -3.50
CA MET A 115 -1.37 11.67 -3.37
C MET A 115 -2.01 10.87 -2.24
N ASP A 116 -1.66 9.60 -2.09
CA ASP A 116 -2.15 8.74 -1.01
C ASP A 116 -1.71 9.24 0.37
N VAL A 117 -0.49 9.80 0.50
CA VAL A 117 -0.03 10.44 1.74
C VAL A 117 -0.83 11.72 2.04
N LEU A 118 -1.01 12.59 1.04
CA LEU A 118 -1.79 13.83 1.21
C LEU A 118 -3.23 13.51 1.63
N ASN A 119 -3.84 12.53 0.96
CA ASN A 119 -5.18 12.03 1.30
C ASN A 119 -5.21 11.44 2.70
N ALA A 120 -4.23 10.60 3.09
CA ALA A 120 -4.15 10.02 4.43
C ALA A 120 -4.06 11.10 5.52
N ILE A 121 -3.29 12.18 5.29
CA ILE A 121 -3.20 13.30 6.22
C ILE A 121 -4.56 13.96 6.41
N LEU A 122 -5.29 14.24 5.34
CA LEU A 122 -6.61 14.88 5.44
C LEU A 122 -7.67 13.94 6.02
N LEU A 123 -7.72 12.69 5.57
CA LEU A 123 -8.63 11.68 6.08
C LEU A 123 -8.41 11.41 7.58
N SER A 124 -7.17 11.45 8.06
CA SER A 124 -6.89 11.33 9.49
C SER A 124 -7.53 12.45 10.32
N GLN A 125 -7.70 13.64 9.75
CA GLN A 125 -8.34 14.78 10.42
C GLN A 125 -9.87 14.69 10.35
N VAL A 126 -10.41 14.27 9.19
CA VAL A 126 -11.86 14.22 8.96
C VAL A 126 -12.51 12.98 9.59
N VAL A 127 -11.92 11.81 9.38
CA VAL A 127 -12.48 10.52 9.80
C VAL A 127 -11.88 10.05 11.13
N GLY A 128 -10.64 10.44 11.44
CA GLY A 128 -9.93 9.95 12.63
C GLY A 128 -10.60 10.32 13.95
N ALA A 129 -11.29 11.46 14.03
CA ALA A 129 -12.06 11.83 15.23
C ALA A 129 -13.29 10.93 15.42
N SER A 130 -14.01 10.61 14.34
CA SER A 130 -15.16 9.70 14.35
C SER A 130 -14.73 8.28 14.73
N VAL A 131 -13.64 7.78 14.15
CA VAL A 131 -13.05 6.47 14.48
C VAL A 131 -12.63 6.37 15.95
N GLN A 132 -12.19 7.46 16.57
CA GLN A 132 -11.81 7.46 17.99
C GLN A 132 -13.02 7.57 18.93
N ALA A 133 -14.08 8.24 18.49
CA ALA A 133 -15.28 8.47 19.29
C ALA A 133 -16.23 7.27 19.30
N ASP A 134 -16.24 6.48 18.22
CA ASP A 134 -17.11 5.31 18.06
C ASP A 134 -16.31 4.00 18.22
N PRO A 135 -16.59 3.18 19.25
CA PRO A 135 -15.90 1.91 19.46
C PRO A 135 -16.02 0.91 18.31
N GLU A 136 -17.13 0.92 17.57
CA GLU A 136 -17.34 0.01 16.43
C GLU A 136 -16.44 0.41 15.26
N LEU A 137 -16.44 1.70 14.90
CA LEU A 137 -15.54 2.23 13.88
C LEU A 137 -14.07 2.09 14.28
N ASN A 138 -13.76 2.20 15.57
CA ASN A 138 -12.41 1.97 16.08
C ASN A 138 -11.94 0.53 15.83
N GLN A 139 -12.81 -0.44 16.12
CA GLN A 139 -12.55 -1.85 15.90
C GLN A 139 -12.36 -2.14 14.41
N ASP A 140 -13.27 -1.66 13.57
CA ASP A 140 -13.20 -1.84 12.12
C ASP A 140 -11.89 -1.25 11.55
N PHE A 141 -11.50 -0.06 12.01
CA PHE A 141 -10.23 0.55 11.61
C PHE A 141 -9.02 -0.27 12.07
N ALA A 142 -9.04 -0.83 13.28
CA ALA A 142 -7.99 -1.71 13.77
C ALA A 142 -7.88 -3.00 12.93
N GLU A 143 -9.00 -3.57 12.49
CA GLU A 143 -9.04 -4.74 11.60
C GLU A 143 -8.48 -4.43 10.20
N LEU A 144 -8.70 -3.21 9.70
CA LEU A 144 -8.08 -2.73 8.45
C LEU A 144 -6.56 -2.54 8.60
N ILE A 145 -6.11 -1.95 9.72
CA ILE A 145 -4.67 -1.80 10.02
C ILE A 145 -4.00 -3.16 10.17
N ALA A 146 -4.65 -4.15 10.76
CA ALA A 146 -4.10 -5.50 10.93
C ALA A 146 -3.78 -6.20 9.60
N GLN A 147 -4.40 -5.77 8.50
CA GLN A 147 -4.13 -6.24 7.14
C GLN A 147 -2.99 -5.47 6.45
N THR A 148 -2.42 -4.47 7.12
CA THR A 148 -1.28 -3.70 6.66
C THR A 148 0.03 -4.33 7.11
N HIS A 149 0.95 -4.40 6.17
CA HIS A 149 2.24 -5.02 6.32
C HIS A 149 3.34 -4.00 5.98
N VAL A 150 4.25 -3.75 6.91
CA VAL A 150 5.31 -2.73 6.77
C VAL A 150 6.69 -3.35 6.87
N ASN A 151 7.64 -2.85 6.07
CA ASN A 151 9.00 -3.38 6.06
C ASN A 151 9.67 -3.30 7.44
N PRO A 152 10.26 -4.39 7.98
CA PRO A 152 10.84 -4.42 9.32
C PRO A 152 11.89 -3.34 9.56
N ARG A 153 12.56 -2.85 8.51
CA ARG A 153 13.52 -1.73 8.62
C ARG A 153 12.88 -0.45 9.16
N TYR A 154 11.57 -0.29 9.00
CA TYR A 154 10.78 0.83 9.51
C TYR A 154 10.05 0.48 10.82
N MET A 155 10.16 -0.76 11.30
CA MET A 155 9.48 -1.27 12.49
C MET A 155 10.27 -1.07 13.79
N SER A 156 11.50 -0.58 13.72
CA SER A 156 12.34 -0.29 14.90
C SER A 156 11.80 0.82 15.82
N LEU A 157 10.62 1.37 15.51
CA LEU A 157 9.91 2.36 16.34
C LEU A 157 8.67 1.81 17.06
N SER A 158 8.30 0.53 16.90
CA SER A 158 7.21 -0.11 17.68
C SER A 158 7.68 -1.12 18.74
N MET A 159 8.97 -1.45 18.78
CA MET A 159 9.53 -2.46 19.69
C MET A 159 10.17 -1.86 20.96
N GLU A 160 9.35 -1.28 21.83
CA GLU A 160 9.64 -1.27 23.27
C GLU A 160 9.04 -2.50 23.99
N ALA A 161 8.56 -3.52 23.24
CA ALA A 161 8.19 -4.82 23.81
C ALA A 161 8.45 -6.00 22.85
N GLY A 162 9.48 -6.80 23.17
CA GLY A 162 9.46 -8.27 23.05
C GLY A 162 9.31 -8.94 21.68
N ALA A 163 10.46 -9.35 21.10
CA ALA A 163 10.70 -10.53 20.25
C ALA A 163 9.69 -10.88 19.12
N VAL A 164 10.09 -10.63 17.87
CA VAL A 164 9.41 -11.09 16.65
C VAL A 164 9.90 -12.50 16.26
N PRO A 165 9.04 -13.53 16.16
CA PRO A 165 9.37 -14.73 15.42
C PRO A 165 9.22 -14.47 13.91
N ALA A 166 10.32 -14.57 13.18
CA ALA A 166 10.36 -14.46 11.72
C ALA A 166 9.57 -15.61 11.08
N GLY A 167 8.38 -15.32 10.56
CA GLY A 167 7.62 -16.19 9.64
C GLY A 167 8.11 -16.04 8.18
N PRO A 168 7.73 -16.94 7.27
CA PRO A 168 8.46 -17.20 6.02
C PRO A 168 8.27 -16.16 4.89
N LEU A 169 7.82 -14.94 5.21
CA LEU A 169 7.76 -13.79 4.31
C LEU A 169 8.47 -12.60 4.99
N ALA A 170 9.80 -12.68 5.04
CA ALA A 170 10.68 -11.86 5.87
C ALA A 170 10.80 -10.36 5.48
N ASP A 171 9.84 -9.81 4.73
CA ASP A 171 9.90 -8.42 4.26
C ASP A 171 8.86 -7.51 4.89
N VAL A 172 7.87 -8.03 5.63
CA VAL A 172 6.86 -7.20 6.29
C VAL A 172 6.26 -7.92 7.51
N VAL A 173 5.90 -7.18 8.56
CA VAL A 173 5.29 -7.74 9.79
C VAL A 173 3.96 -7.01 10.08
N PRO A 174 2.92 -7.70 10.63
CA PRO A 174 1.65 -7.08 10.99
C PRO A 174 1.79 -6.06 12.14
N LEU A 175 1.08 -4.94 12.08
CA LEU A 175 1.12 -3.88 13.10
C LEU A 175 0.37 -4.19 14.42
N GLY A 176 -0.27 -5.36 14.54
CA GLY A 176 -1.24 -5.68 15.61
C GLY A 176 -0.84 -6.77 16.61
N GLN A 177 0.40 -7.27 16.63
CA GLN A 177 0.82 -8.29 17.61
C GLN A 177 1.85 -7.76 18.60
N GLY A 178 1.38 -6.98 19.58
CA GLY A 178 2.08 -6.79 20.85
C GLY A 178 1.55 -7.79 21.90
N PRO A 179 2.38 -8.26 22.84
CA PRO A 179 1.94 -9.22 23.84
C PRO A 179 0.88 -8.61 24.76
N SER A 180 -0.26 -9.30 24.87
CA SER A 180 -1.21 -9.12 25.98
C SER A 180 -0.50 -9.49 27.28
N VAL A 181 0.02 -8.49 27.99
CA VAL A 181 0.48 -8.66 29.37
C VAL A 181 -0.75 -8.60 30.29
N GLY A 182 -1.09 -9.75 30.87
CA GLY A 182 -1.97 -9.88 32.02
C GLY A 182 -1.25 -9.59 33.33
#